data_AF-A0A1C5XQ26-F1
#
_entry.id   AF-A0A1C5XQ26-F1
#
_cell.length_a   1.000
_cell.length_b   1.000
_cell.length_c   1.000
_cell.angle_alpha   90.00
_cell.angle_beta   90.00
_cell.angle_gamma   90.00
#
_symmetry.space_group_name_H-M   'P 1'
#
loop_
_entity.id
_entity.type
_entity.pdbx_description
1 polymer ?
#
loop_
_entity_poly.entity_id
_entity_poly.type
_entity_poly.pdbx_seq_one_letter_code
_entity_poly.pdbx_strand_id
1 'polypeptide(L)'
;MTDKELERRLELALSAAAPDDLEGVLSRCEARKGTVIPMTKKRPSRTIRNLMAACLALALVGGGGGAFYYQANAVASVVSLDVNPSIELKVNKREKVLSCTPLNEEARTVLSSMGGGADLKGTKLDVAVNAIVGALVSNGYLDSISSAIMISVEDKDQARAVKLQQELTGAVDAVLQAQASNASILSQTVDASVELDQQAKANNISTGKASLVNQVIALNSDLKFEELAQLSVEELKDLAKIGAPAMPIGKEAAFIAAEEYAGTMAVSSVVADVDPELDDRVPHYEVELKTARGEFEYHIDAWTGEVLSGQKDILASGQSGDAGTKPSSGSSDIGQEKAKEAALKHAGVSESQVSGLRVQQDWDDGRLEYEVEFWVDTTEYDYTIAAADGSVLKQERETHRAPNYSGSGTGGSGTQDVGAEAAKSAALKHAGVSESQATDVKVKQDWDDGRLEYEVEFWVGSTEYDYTIDAVDGSVVAYDTEKHASASSTDIGSEAAKSAALGHAGLSESQVAGLRSERDYDDGRLEYEVEFRSGGMEYEYTIDGASGAILEYEKDWDD
;
A
#
# COMPACT_ATOMS: atom_id res chain seq x y z
N MET A 1 -30.87 90.73 56.21
CA MET A 1 -32.03 89.81 56.24
C MET A 1 -31.86 88.97 57.50
N THR A 2 -32.85 88.93 58.39
CA THR A 2 -32.77 88.13 59.63
C THR A 2 -33.20 86.69 59.32
N ASP A 3 -32.71 85.70 60.06
CA ASP A 3 -33.02 84.27 59.80
C ASP A 3 -34.52 83.98 59.74
N LYS A 4 -35.33 84.69 60.55
CA LYS A 4 -36.80 84.61 60.49
C LYS A 4 -37.40 85.02 59.15
N GLU A 5 -36.79 85.98 58.46
CA GLU A 5 -37.26 86.44 57.15
C GLU A 5 -36.86 85.45 56.05
N LEU A 6 -35.74 84.74 56.22
CA LEU A 6 -35.32 83.66 55.33
C LEU A 6 -36.23 82.43 55.47
N GLU A 7 -36.52 82.00 56.70
CA GLU A 7 -37.43 80.88 56.98
C GLU A 7 -38.82 81.13 56.39
N ARG A 8 -39.37 82.33 56.59
CA ARG A 8 -40.69 82.70 56.06
C ARG A 8 -40.75 82.65 54.54
N ARG A 9 -39.67 83.05 53.85
CA ARG A 9 -39.59 82.99 52.39
C ARG A 9 -39.38 81.56 51.89
N LEU A 10 -38.65 80.74 52.64
CA LEU A 10 -38.47 79.33 52.33
C LEU A 10 -39.80 78.56 52.46
N GLU A 11 -40.57 78.83 53.52
CA GLU A 11 -41.89 78.23 53.76
C GLU A 11 -42.92 78.64 52.69
N LEU A 12 -42.88 79.91 52.25
CA LEU A 12 -43.67 80.40 51.11
C LEU A 12 -43.27 79.72 49.79
N ALA A 13 -41.98 79.49 49.56
CA ALA A 13 -41.51 78.79 48.36
C ALA A 13 -41.89 77.30 48.38
N LEU A 14 -41.84 76.65 49.55
CA LEU A 14 -42.18 75.23 49.69
C LEU A 14 -43.68 74.97 49.52
N SER A 15 -44.53 75.81 50.13
CA SER A 15 -45.99 75.70 50.03
C SER A 15 -46.53 76.00 48.63
N ALA A 16 -45.82 76.82 47.84
CA ALA A 16 -46.17 77.06 46.44
C ALA A 16 -45.75 75.91 45.51
N ALA A 17 -44.67 75.20 45.83
CA ALA A 17 -44.13 74.13 44.98
C ALA A 17 -44.80 72.76 45.19
N ALA A 18 -45.35 72.49 46.37
CA ALA A 18 -46.02 71.22 46.68
C ALA A 18 -47.20 71.45 47.67
N PRO A 19 -48.38 71.86 47.17
CA PRO A 19 -49.56 72.02 48.02
C PRO A 19 -50.02 70.66 48.57
N ASP A 20 -50.34 70.62 49.86
CA ASP A 20 -50.83 69.44 50.57
C ASP A 20 -52.29 69.15 50.16
N ASP A 21 -52.49 68.26 49.18
CA ASP A 21 -53.81 67.85 48.64
C ASP A 21 -54.28 66.51 49.22
N LEU A 22 -54.03 66.27 50.51
CA LEU A 22 -54.51 65.06 51.20
C LEU A 22 -56.05 64.97 51.20
N GLU A 23 -56.75 66.08 51.36
CA GLU A 23 -58.22 66.13 51.36
C GLU A 23 -58.82 65.81 49.97
N GLY A 24 -58.20 66.28 48.88
CA GLY A 24 -58.64 65.95 47.52
C GLY A 24 -58.37 64.50 47.12
N VAL A 25 -57.39 63.85 47.74
CA VAL A 25 -57.15 62.40 47.60
C VAL A 25 -58.19 61.60 48.40
N LEU A 26 -58.49 62.00 49.64
CA LEU A 26 -59.49 61.34 50.49
C LEU A 26 -60.92 61.46 49.94
N SER A 27 -61.24 62.57 49.25
CA SER A 27 -62.51 62.78 48.54
C SER A 27 -62.77 61.77 47.41
N ARG A 28 -61.73 61.17 46.83
CA ARG A 28 -61.83 60.24 45.68
C ARG A 28 -61.91 58.77 46.09
N CYS A 29 -61.89 58.46 47.38
CA CYS A 29 -62.00 57.11 47.92
C CYS A 29 -63.37 56.87 48.54
N GLU A 30 -64.41 56.63 47.73
CA GLU A 30 -65.67 56.09 48.25
C GLU A 30 -65.63 54.56 48.38
N ALA A 31 -66.11 54.07 49.53
CA ALA A 31 -66.22 52.66 49.85
C ALA A 31 -67.47 52.02 49.21
N ARG A 32 -67.29 50.97 48.39
CA ARG A 32 -68.38 50.07 47.99
C ARG A 32 -68.45 48.87 48.96
N LYS A 33 -69.53 48.83 49.76
CA LYS A 33 -69.89 47.73 50.68
C LYS A 33 -70.33 46.48 49.90
N GLY A 34 -69.95 45.29 50.37
CA GLY A 34 -70.55 44.02 49.92
C GLY A 34 -69.99 42.74 50.53
N THR A 35 -70.66 42.29 51.59
CA THR A 35 -70.82 40.89 52.07
C THR A 35 -69.62 40.14 52.66
N VAL A 36 -69.66 39.95 53.99
CA VAL A 36 -68.81 39.03 54.75
C VAL A 36 -69.29 37.59 54.53
N ILE A 37 -68.42 36.72 54.00
CA ILE A 37 -68.57 35.25 54.02
C ILE A 37 -67.60 34.74 55.10
N PRO A 38 -68.03 33.91 56.06
CA PRO A 38 -67.14 33.43 57.11
C PRO A 38 -66.06 32.50 56.53
N MET A 39 -64.78 32.80 56.83
CA MET A 39 -63.65 31.94 56.47
C MET A 39 -63.70 30.63 57.26
N THR A 40 -64.04 29.54 56.59
CA THR A 40 -63.63 28.19 57.03
C THR A 40 -62.23 27.92 56.50
N LYS A 41 -61.27 27.65 57.40
CA LYS A 41 -59.89 27.29 57.04
C LYS A 41 -59.89 25.98 56.23
N LYS A 42 -59.80 26.06 54.90
CA LYS A 42 -59.42 24.92 54.06
C LYS A 42 -57.90 24.84 53.98
N ARG A 43 -57.33 23.82 54.62
CA ARG A 43 -55.95 23.38 54.33
C ARG A 43 -55.87 22.96 52.86
N PRO A 44 -54.81 23.32 52.12
CA PRO A 44 -54.69 22.92 50.71
C PRO A 44 -54.63 21.40 50.61
N SER A 45 -55.41 20.82 49.70
CA SER A 45 -55.50 19.37 49.54
C SER A 45 -54.19 18.79 48.99
N ARG A 46 -53.85 17.57 49.42
CA ARG A 46 -52.65 16.82 48.97
C ARG A 46 -52.56 16.71 47.43
N THR A 47 -53.67 16.82 46.71
CA THR A 47 -53.75 16.79 45.24
C THR A 47 -53.02 17.94 44.55
N ILE A 48 -53.07 19.17 45.08
CA ILE A 48 -52.41 20.34 44.44
C ILE A 48 -50.88 20.29 44.66
N ARG A 49 -50.45 19.79 45.82
CA ARG A 49 -49.03 19.57 46.14
C ARG A 49 -48.43 18.43 45.30
N ASN A 50 -49.22 17.40 44.99
CA ASN A 50 -48.79 16.31 44.11
C ASN A 50 -48.76 16.72 42.63
N LEU A 51 -49.61 17.65 42.18
CA LEU A 51 -49.63 18.14 40.79
C LEU A 51 -48.39 18.98 40.45
N MET A 52 -47.98 19.89 41.36
CA MET A 52 -46.75 20.69 41.19
C MET A 52 -45.47 19.85 41.22
N ALA A 53 -45.43 18.80 42.06
CA ALA A 53 -44.33 17.85 42.08
C ALA A 53 -44.27 16.99 40.81
N ALA A 54 -45.43 16.59 40.26
CA ALA A 54 -45.50 15.85 38.99
C ALA A 54 -45.07 16.70 37.79
N CYS A 55 -45.38 18.00 37.75
CA CYS A 55 -44.94 18.90 36.68
C CYS A 55 -43.43 19.21 36.75
N LEU A 56 -42.85 19.37 37.94
CA LEU A 56 -41.39 19.49 38.12
C LEU A 56 -40.66 18.18 37.80
N ALA A 57 -41.24 17.03 38.13
CA ALA A 57 -40.71 15.72 37.73
C ALA A 57 -40.80 15.50 36.21
N LEU A 58 -41.90 15.89 35.55
CA LEU A 58 -42.02 15.85 34.09
C LEU A 58 -41.11 16.88 33.38
N ALA A 59 -40.81 18.02 34.01
CA ALA A 59 -39.84 18.99 33.48
C ALA A 59 -38.38 18.53 33.69
N LEU A 60 -38.07 17.83 34.78
CA LEU A 60 -36.74 17.22 35.02
C LEU A 60 -36.54 15.94 34.20
N VAL A 61 -37.55 15.11 34.04
CA VAL A 61 -37.52 13.89 33.20
C VAL A 61 -37.68 14.23 31.72
N GLY A 62 -38.50 15.21 31.36
CA GLY A 62 -38.71 15.65 29.98
C GLY A 62 -37.68 16.67 29.49
N GLY A 63 -37.22 17.58 30.34
CA GLY A 63 -36.16 18.55 30.02
C GLY A 63 -34.76 17.97 30.23
N GLY A 64 -34.53 17.25 31.33
CA GLY A 64 -33.29 16.52 31.57
C GLY A 64 -33.19 15.29 30.65
N GLY A 65 -34.22 14.44 30.59
CA GLY A 65 -34.25 13.32 29.65
C GLY A 65 -34.28 13.76 28.20
N GLY A 66 -34.90 14.88 27.86
CA GLY A 66 -34.88 15.46 26.50
C GLY A 66 -33.50 15.99 26.09
N ALA A 67 -32.80 16.70 26.99
CA ALA A 67 -31.43 17.16 26.75
C ALA A 67 -30.42 16.00 26.71
N PHE A 68 -30.55 15.02 27.61
CA PHE A 68 -29.76 13.79 27.57
C PHE A 68 -30.07 12.95 26.32
N TYR A 69 -31.32 12.89 25.87
CA TYR A 69 -31.71 12.19 24.64
C TYR A 69 -31.19 12.92 23.39
N TYR A 70 -31.23 14.25 23.36
CA TYR A 70 -30.62 15.03 22.28
C TYR A 70 -29.10 14.88 22.24
N GLN A 71 -28.44 14.96 23.39
CA GLN A 71 -26.98 14.81 23.48
C GLN A 71 -26.52 13.37 23.24
N ALA A 72 -27.34 12.38 23.59
CA ALA A 72 -27.11 10.98 23.29
C ALA A 72 -27.42 10.61 21.82
N ASN A 73 -28.19 11.42 21.09
CA ASN A 73 -28.48 11.20 19.66
C ASN A 73 -27.79 12.23 18.74
N ALA A 74 -26.87 13.02 19.28
CA ALA A 74 -26.00 13.88 18.50
C ALA A 74 -24.90 13.03 17.85
N VAL A 75 -24.53 13.39 16.62
CA VAL A 75 -23.37 12.81 15.93
C VAL A 75 -22.13 13.18 16.74
N ALA A 76 -21.40 12.14 17.13
CA ALA A 76 -20.18 12.23 17.92
C ALA A 76 -18.97 11.91 17.04
N SER A 77 -19.09 10.88 16.20
CA SER A 77 -18.04 10.47 15.26
C SER A 77 -18.65 10.16 13.91
N VAL A 78 -17.88 10.41 12.85
CA VAL A 78 -18.17 9.94 11.49
C VAL A 78 -17.13 8.89 11.17
N VAL A 79 -17.57 7.73 10.71
CA VAL A 79 -16.69 6.62 10.33
C VAL A 79 -16.92 6.34 8.86
N SER A 80 -15.87 6.36 8.04
CA SER A 80 -15.95 5.91 6.65
C SER A 80 -15.20 4.60 6.46
N LEU A 81 -15.76 3.74 5.61
CA LEU A 81 -15.12 2.56 5.07
C LEU A 81 -14.99 2.76 3.56
N ASP A 82 -13.75 2.86 3.09
CA ASP A 82 -13.41 3.16 1.71
C ASP A 82 -12.59 2.01 1.14
N VAL A 83 -13.18 1.30 0.18
CA VAL A 83 -12.54 0.24 -0.62
C VAL A 83 -12.75 0.65 -2.08
N ASN A 84 -13.69 -0.03 -2.75
CA ASN A 84 -14.51 0.43 -3.86
C ASN A 84 -15.85 -0.30 -3.78
N PRO A 85 -16.49 -0.24 -2.60
CA PRO A 85 -17.46 0.82 -2.34
C PRO A 85 -17.11 1.73 -1.16
N SER A 86 -17.63 2.98 -1.15
CA SER A 86 -17.45 3.96 -0.06
C SER A 86 -18.72 4.13 0.77
N ILE A 87 -18.65 3.85 2.08
CA ILE A 87 -19.79 3.87 3.01
C ILE A 87 -19.48 4.76 4.22
N GLU A 88 -20.41 5.65 4.58
CA GLU A 88 -20.32 6.54 5.75
C GLU A 88 -21.30 6.12 6.85
N LEU A 89 -20.79 6.03 8.09
CA LEU A 89 -21.55 5.79 9.31
C LEU A 89 -21.44 7.01 10.24
N LYS A 90 -22.58 7.55 10.67
CA LYS A 90 -22.62 8.56 11.73
C LYS A 90 -23.00 7.91 13.04
N VAL A 91 -22.18 8.06 14.07
CA VAL A 91 -22.38 7.41 15.37
C VAL A 91 -22.47 8.43 16.51
N ASN A 92 -23.22 8.08 17.54
CA ASN A 92 -23.27 8.87 18.77
C ASN A 92 -22.18 8.48 19.78
N LYS A 93 -22.13 9.17 20.92
CA LYS A 93 -21.17 8.91 22.01
C LYS A 93 -21.31 7.53 22.67
N ARG A 94 -22.35 6.77 22.35
CA ARG A 94 -22.60 5.41 22.85
C ARG A 94 -22.31 4.37 21.76
N GLU A 95 -21.59 4.76 20.71
CA GLU A 95 -21.22 3.92 19.56
C GLU A 95 -22.44 3.29 18.88
N LYS A 96 -23.58 4.00 18.91
CA LYS A 96 -24.78 3.60 18.20
C LYS A 96 -24.86 4.33 16.86
N VAL A 97 -25.12 3.56 15.81
CA VAL A 97 -25.30 4.09 14.46
C VAL A 97 -26.57 4.92 14.39
N LEU A 98 -26.43 6.18 13.99
CA LEU A 98 -27.51 7.12 13.76
C LEU A 98 -27.98 7.08 12.30
N SER A 99 -27.03 6.91 11.37
CA SER A 99 -27.27 6.72 9.93
C SER A 99 -26.11 5.98 9.28
N CYS A 100 -26.42 5.22 8.23
CA CYS A 100 -25.48 4.64 7.28
C CYS A 100 -25.82 5.23 5.90
N THR A 101 -24.84 5.72 5.15
CA THR A 101 -25.05 6.42 3.88
C THR A 101 -24.06 5.90 2.84
N PRO A 102 -24.54 5.38 1.69
CA PRO A 102 -23.67 5.04 0.57
C PRO A 102 -23.17 6.32 -0.11
N LEU A 103 -21.87 6.39 -0.41
CA LEU A 103 -21.25 7.54 -1.07
C LEU A 103 -21.11 7.34 -2.60
N ASN A 104 -20.97 6.11 -3.06
CA ASN A 104 -20.94 5.74 -4.49
C ASN A 104 -22.03 4.70 -4.86
N GLU A 105 -22.09 4.29 -6.12
CA GLU A 105 -23.14 3.38 -6.63
C GLU A 105 -22.93 1.96 -6.13
N GLU A 106 -21.68 1.51 -6.08
CA GLU A 106 -21.23 0.23 -5.54
C GLU A 106 -21.70 0.08 -4.09
N ALA A 107 -21.65 1.17 -3.31
CA ALA A 107 -22.05 1.15 -1.90
C ALA A 107 -23.56 0.99 -1.77
N ARG A 108 -24.34 1.50 -2.71
CA ARG A 108 -25.79 1.25 -2.76
C ARG A 108 -26.08 -0.22 -3.04
N THR A 109 -25.29 -0.85 -3.91
CA THR A 109 -25.39 -2.28 -4.20
C THR A 109 -25.11 -3.11 -2.95
N VAL A 110 -24.01 -2.84 -2.24
CA VAL A 110 -23.65 -3.57 -1.01
C VAL A 110 -24.70 -3.37 0.10
N LEU A 111 -25.20 -2.15 0.28
CA LEU A 111 -26.20 -1.83 1.29
C LEU A 111 -27.63 -2.25 0.92
N SER A 112 -27.89 -2.72 -0.31
CA SER A 112 -29.22 -3.11 -0.76
C SER A 112 -29.83 -4.23 0.10
N SER A 113 -29.00 -5.20 0.50
CA SER A 113 -29.35 -6.31 1.39
C SER A 113 -29.64 -5.88 2.84
N MET A 114 -29.29 -4.63 3.19
CA MET A 114 -29.42 -4.03 4.53
C MET A 114 -30.39 -2.83 4.53
N GLY A 115 -31.41 -2.88 3.68
CA GLY A 115 -32.43 -1.83 3.59
C GLY A 115 -31.87 -0.48 3.15
N GLY A 116 -30.80 -0.48 2.34
CA GLY A 116 -30.07 0.74 1.95
C GLY A 116 -29.32 1.40 3.12
N GLY A 117 -28.98 0.63 4.16
CA GLY A 117 -28.35 1.11 5.39
C GLY A 117 -29.33 1.47 6.51
N ALA A 118 -30.65 1.43 6.26
CA ALA A 118 -31.65 1.71 7.28
C ALA A 118 -31.68 0.67 8.41
N ASP A 119 -31.39 -0.59 8.08
CA ASP A 119 -31.40 -1.71 9.05
C ASP A 119 -30.25 -1.62 10.06
N LEU A 120 -29.19 -0.88 9.71
CA LEU A 120 -28.04 -0.63 10.59
C LEU A 120 -28.33 0.47 11.61
N LYS A 121 -29.44 1.21 11.52
CA LYS A 121 -29.74 2.29 12.46
C LYS A 121 -30.05 1.75 13.86
N GLY A 122 -29.33 2.26 14.86
CA GLY A 122 -29.49 1.90 16.27
C GLY A 122 -28.73 0.64 16.70
N THR A 123 -28.07 -0.05 15.76
CA THR A 123 -27.12 -1.12 16.08
C THR A 123 -25.84 -0.52 16.68
N LYS A 124 -25.02 -1.36 17.32
CA LYS A 124 -23.69 -0.93 17.75
C LYS A 124 -22.77 -0.84 16.52
N LEU A 125 -21.81 0.07 16.56
CA LEU A 125 -20.89 0.35 15.48
C LEU A 125 -20.10 -0.88 15.04
N ASP A 126 -19.53 -1.64 15.99
CA ASP A 126 -18.83 -2.91 15.74
C ASP A 126 -19.67 -3.92 14.93
N VAL A 127 -20.93 -4.10 15.33
CA VAL A 127 -21.87 -5.01 14.64
C VAL A 127 -22.19 -4.49 13.22
N ALA A 128 -22.35 -3.18 13.06
CA ALA A 128 -22.62 -2.59 11.76
C ALA A 128 -21.43 -2.73 10.81
N VAL A 129 -20.21 -2.47 11.29
CA VAL A 129 -18.98 -2.62 10.52
C VAL A 129 -18.77 -4.07 10.10
N ASN A 130 -18.93 -5.03 11.02
CA ASN A 130 -18.81 -6.45 10.67
C ASN A 130 -19.84 -6.90 9.62
N ALA A 131 -21.07 -6.38 9.69
CA ALA A 131 -22.09 -6.66 8.69
C ALA A 131 -21.74 -6.07 7.31
N ILE A 132 -21.19 -4.85 7.28
CA ILE A 132 -20.74 -4.20 6.04
C ILE A 132 -19.56 -4.97 5.44
N VAL A 133 -18.53 -5.29 6.22
CA VAL A 133 -17.37 -6.05 5.74
C VAL A 133 -17.78 -7.44 5.25
N GLY A 134 -18.65 -8.14 5.98
CA GLY A 134 -19.18 -9.43 5.51
C GLY A 134 -19.93 -9.31 4.18
N ALA A 135 -20.65 -8.20 3.96
CA ALA A 135 -21.31 -7.93 2.68
C ALA A 135 -20.31 -7.58 1.58
N LEU A 136 -19.23 -6.85 1.88
CA LEU A 136 -18.14 -6.56 0.93
C LEU A 136 -17.49 -7.86 0.42
N VAL A 137 -17.11 -8.76 1.34
CA VAL A 137 -16.59 -10.09 0.99
C VAL A 137 -17.60 -10.88 0.17
N SER A 138 -18.86 -10.93 0.60
CA SER A 138 -19.89 -11.72 -0.11
C SER A 138 -20.21 -11.23 -1.52
N ASN A 139 -19.92 -9.96 -1.84
CA ASN A 139 -20.11 -9.38 -3.16
C ASN A 139 -18.81 -9.36 -4.00
N GLY A 140 -17.71 -9.94 -3.50
CA GLY A 140 -16.44 -10.07 -4.23
C GLY A 140 -15.57 -8.83 -4.27
N TYR A 141 -15.84 -7.81 -3.43
CA TYR A 141 -15.04 -6.57 -3.39
C TYR A 141 -13.71 -6.71 -2.63
N LEU A 142 -13.42 -7.90 -2.06
CA LEU A 142 -12.25 -8.19 -1.22
C LEU A 142 -11.62 -9.54 -1.59
N ASP A 143 -11.84 -9.99 -2.81
CA ASP A 143 -11.36 -11.28 -3.32
C ASP A 143 -9.92 -11.18 -3.84
N SER A 144 -9.50 -9.99 -4.30
CA SER A 144 -8.15 -9.73 -4.80
C SER A 144 -7.14 -9.60 -3.66
N ILE A 145 -5.92 -10.09 -3.90
CA ILE A 145 -4.83 -10.12 -2.91
C ILE A 145 -4.37 -8.69 -2.55
N SER A 146 -4.51 -7.75 -3.49
CA SER A 146 -4.16 -6.34 -3.39
C SER A 146 -5.20 -5.46 -2.67
N SER A 147 -6.42 -5.97 -2.43
CA SER A 147 -7.54 -5.14 -1.94
C SER A 147 -7.23 -4.41 -0.63
N ALA A 148 -7.33 -3.08 -0.62
CA ALA A 148 -7.15 -2.29 0.60
C ALA A 148 -8.48 -1.76 1.19
N ILE A 149 -8.69 -1.96 2.49
CA ILE A 149 -9.78 -1.33 3.25
C ILE A 149 -9.25 -0.15 4.03
N MET A 150 -9.69 1.06 3.67
CA MET A 150 -9.42 2.26 4.46
C MET A 150 -10.54 2.55 5.45
N ILE A 151 -10.19 2.54 6.73
CA ILE A 151 -11.08 2.90 7.84
C ILE A 151 -10.68 4.29 8.34
N SER A 152 -11.56 5.27 8.17
CA SER A 152 -11.31 6.63 8.66
C SER A 152 -12.27 6.99 9.78
N VAL A 153 -11.74 7.41 10.93
CA VAL A 153 -12.53 7.85 12.08
C VAL A 153 -12.35 9.35 12.28
N GLU A 154 -13.41 10.09 12.05
CA GLU A 154 -13.49 11.53 12.29
C GLU A 154 -14.14 11.82 13.63
N ASP A 155 -13.44 12.57 14.48
CA ASP A 155 -13.92 12.96 15.80
C ASP A 155 -13.39 14.34 16.22
N LYS A 156 -14.12 15.02 17.11
CA LYS A 156 -13.61 16.22 17.79
C LYS A 156 -12.69 15.87 18.97
N ASP A 157 -12.79 14.64 19.47
CA ASP A 157 -11.98 14.10 20.55
C ASP A 157 -11.01 13.07 19.98
N GLN A 158 -9.76 13.48 19.81
CA GLN A 158 -8.70 12.66 19.22
C GLN A 158 -8.42 11.37 20.01
N ALA A 159 -8.53 11.41 21.35
CA ALA A 159 -8.33 10.21 22.16
C ALA A 159 -9.43 9.16 21.90
N ARG A 160 -10.66 9.63 21.65
CA ARG A 160 -11.76 8.75 21.24
C ARG A 160 -11.58 8.24 19.81
N ALA A 161 -11.15 9.10 18.88
CA ALA A 161 -10.89 8.72 17.50
C ALA A 161 -9.92 7.55 17.41
N VAL A 162 -8.77 7.66 18.10
CA VAL A 162 -7.74 6.60 18.14
C VAL A 162 -8.30 5.31 18.76
N LYS A 163 -9.02 5.40 19.87
CA LYS A 163 -9.63 4.23 20.52
C LYS A 163 -10.60 3.51 19.57
N LEU A 164 -11.50 4.25 18.93
CA LEU A 164 -12.48 3.69 18.00
C LEU A 164 -11.80 3.11 16.75
N GLN A 165 -10.80 3.79 16.20
CA GLN A 165 -10.04 3.31 15.06
C GLN A 165 -9.38 1.96 15.38
N GLN A 166 -8.67 1.84 16.52
CA GLN A 166 -8.06 0.57 16.94
C GLN A 166 -9.08 -0.56 17.14
N GLU A 167 -10.21 -0.26 17.78
CA GLU A 167 -11.28 -1.24 18.01
C GLU A 167 -11.91 -1.72 16.69
N LEU A 168 -12.11 -0.81 15.73
CA LEU A 168 -12.63 -1.15 14.41
C LEU A 168 -11.63 -1.93 13.57
N THR A 169 -10.37 -1.52 13.53
CA THR A 169 -9.31 -2.23 12.81
C THR A 169 -9.22 -3.69 13.30
N GLY A 170 -9.20 -3.92 14.61
CA GLY A 170 -9.18 -5.29 15.15
C GLY A 170 -10.44 -6.09 14.87
N ALA A 171 -11.61 -5.45 14.82
CA ALA A 171 -12.87 -6.12 14.47
C ALA A 171 -12.90 -6.52 12.99
N VAL A 172 -12.44 -5.66 12.10
CA VAL A 172 -12.35 -5.92 10.66
C VAL A 172 -11.32 -7.01 10.37
N ASP A 173 -10.13 -6.93 10.98
CA ASP A 173 -9.06 -7.94 10.86
C ASP A 173 -9.57 -9.35 11.23
N ALA A 174 -10.29 -9.47 12.34
CA ALA A 174 -10.89 -10.74 12.74
C ALA A 174 -11.92 -11.30 11.73
N VAL A 175 -12.66 -10.42 11.03
CA VAL A 175 -13.61 -10.84 9.99
C VAL A 175 -12.87 -11.29 8.74
N LEU A 176 -11.84 -10.56 8.30
CA LEU A 176 -11.03 -10.90 7.13
C LEU A 176 -10.32 -12.25 7.31
N GLN A 177 -9.69 -12.47 8.48
CA GLN A 177 -9.07 -13.75 8.84
C GLN A 177 -10.09 -14.90 8.84
N ALA A 178 -11.30 -14.68 9.37
CA ALA A 178 -12.34 -15.70 9.40
C ALA A 178 -12.90 -16.04 8.01
N GLN A 179 -12.77 -15.14 7.03
CA GLN A 179 -13.20 -15.33 5.64
C GLN A 179 -12.05 -15.72 4.70
N ALA A 180 -10.82 -15.89 5.22
CA ALA A 180 -9.61 -16.16 4.44
C ALA A 180 -9.34 -15.13 3.32
N SER A 181 -9.67 -13.86 3.57
CA SER A 181 -9.30 -12.74 2.69
C SER A 181 -7.98 -12.13 3.16
N ASN A 182 -7.07 -11.83 2.22
CA ASN A 182 -5.76 -11.24 2.47
C ASN A 182 -5.77 -9.69 2.36
N ALA A 183 -6.94 -9.07 2.34
CA ALA A 183 -7.07 -7.62 2.15
C ALA A 183 -6.29 -6.83 3.22
N SER A 184 -5.56 -5.80 2.79
CA SER A 184 -4.79 -4.93 3.67
C SER A 184 -5.70 -3.90 4.35
N ILE A 185 -5.46 -3.61 5.64
CA ILE A 185 -6.25 -2.59 6.36
C ILE A 185 -5.41 -1.32 6.51
N LEU A 186 -5.82 -0.26 5.84
CA LEU A 186 -5.35 1.10 6.11
C LEU A 186 -6.29 1.75 7.13
N SER A 187 -5.75 2.42 8.13
CA SER A 187 -6.60 3.12 9.09
C SER A 187 -6.01 4.44 9.50
N GLN A 188 -6.88 5.44 9.64
CA GLN A 188 -6.49 6.81 9.97
C GLN A 188 -7.52 7.48 10.88
N THR A 189 -7.03 8.44 11.66
CA THR A 189 -7.87 9.39 12.39
C THR A 189 -7.87 10.73 11.67
N VAL A 190 -9.05 11.30 11.48
CA VAL A 190 -9.22 12.58 10.78
C VAL A 190 -9.74 13.63 11.76
N ASP A 191 -9.10 14.80 11.76
CA ASP A 191 -9.62 15.95 12.51
C ASP A 191 -10.94 16.44 11.89
N ALA A 192 -11.96 16.59 12.73
CA ALA A 192 -13.24 17.10 12.27
C ALA A 192 -13.13 18.54 11.77
N SER A 193 -13.23 18.75 10.46
CA SER A 193 -13.19 20.08 9.83
C SER A 193 -14.35 20.30 8.86
N VAL A 194 -14.89 21.52 8.87
CA VAL A 194 -16.04 21.88 8.03
C VAL A 194 -15.62 21.99 6.57
N GLU A 195 -14.39 22.44 6.32
CA GLU A 195 -13.80 22.57 5.00
C GLU A 195 -13.61 21.20 4.33
N LEU A 196 -13.06 20.21 5.05
CA LEU A 196 -12.88 18.86 4.52
C LEU A 196 -14.22 18.17 4.24
N ASP A 197 -15.20 18.32 5.14
CA ASP A 197 -16.56 17.80 4.94
C ASP A 197 -17.23 18.41 3.70
N GLN A 198 -17.01 19.71 3.42
CA GLN A 198 -17.50 20.35 2.20
C GLN A 198 -16.77 19.85 0.95
N GLN A 199 -15.45 19.69 0.99
CA GLN A 199 -14.65 19.15 -0.12
C GLN A 199 -15.05 17.71 -0.46
N ALA A 200 -15.20 16.86 0.56
CA ALA A 200 -15.63 15.47 0.42
C ALA A 200 -17.00 15.37 -0.25
N LYS A 201 -17.98 16.15 0.23
CA LYS A 201 -19.34 16.21 -0.35
C LYS A 201 -19.37 16.75 -1.76
N ALA A 202 -18.56 17.76 -2.08
CA ALA A 202 -18.49 18.33 -3.42
C ALA A 202 -18.00 17.32 -4.47
N ASN A 203 -17.19 16.35 -4.03
CA ASN A 203 -16.56 15.34 -4.90
C ASN A 203 -17.17 13.93 -4.72
N ASN A 204 -18.22 13.77 -3.92
CA ASN A 204 -18.86 12.48 -3.60
C ASN A 204 -17.89 11.42 -3.05
N ILE A 205 -16.89 11.85 -2.28
CA ILE A 205 -15.94 10.97 -1.60
C ILE A 205 -16.09 11.05 -0.09
N SER A 206 -15.47 10.14 0.65
CA SER A 206 -15.42 10.22 2.11
C SER A 206 -14.47 11.32 2.60
N THR A 207 -14.63 11.75 3.85
CA THR A 207 -13.68 12.67 4.50
C THR A 207 -12.31 12.04 4.66
N GLY A 208 -12.24 10.71 4.83
CA GLY A 208 -11.00 9.93 4.82
C GLY A 208 -10.23 10.03 3.52
N LYS A 209 -10.90 9.77 2.39
CA LYS A 209 -10.30 9.87 1.06
C LYS A 209 -9.91 11.31 0.73
N ALA A 210 -10.75 12.29 1.08
CA ALA A 210 -10.44 13.70 0.94
C ALA A 210 -9.18 14.11 1.74
N SER A 211 -8.97 13.51 2.91
CA SER A 211 -7.75 13.70 3.72
C SER A 211 -6.51 13.18 2.99
N LEU A 212 -6.56 11.96 2.40
CA LEU A 212 -5.47 11.44 1.58
C LEU A 212 -5.17 12.33 0.38
N VAL A 213 -6.19 12.79 -0.34
CA VAL A 213 -6.01 13.71 -1.47
C VAL A 213 -5.29 14.99 -1.03
N ASN A 214 -5.67 15.57 0.11
CA ASN A 214 -4.99 16.74 0.65
C ASN A 214 -3.53 16.45 1.07
N GLN A 215 -3.21 15.23 1.51
CA GLN A 215 -1.83 14.81 1.79
C GLN A 215 -1.01 14.74 0.50
N VAL A 216 -1.56 14.16 -0.57
CA VAL A 216 -0.91 14.13 -1.90
C VAL A 216 -0.69 15.55 -2.45
N ILE A 217 -1.68 16.44 -2.34
CA ILE A 217 -1.55 17.84 -2.77
C ILE A 217 -0.49 18.59 -1.95
N ALA A 218 -0.29 18.24 -0.68
CA ALA A 218 0.75 18.83 0.13
C ALA A 218 2.16 18.44 -0.34
N LEU A 219 2.32 17.28 -0.98
CA LEU A 219 3.57 16.84 -1.62
C LEU A 219 3.77 17.53 -2.97
N ASN A 220 2.71 17.62 -3.77
CA ASN A 220 2.73 18.27 -5.07
C ASN A 220 1.47 19.14 -5.30
N SER A 221 1.64 20.45 -5.17
CA SER A 221 0.56 21.43 -5.29
C SER A 221 0.05 21.66 -6.72
N ASP A 222 0.74 21.12 -7.73
CA ASP A 222 0.33 21.24 -9.14
C ASP A 222 -0.78 20.24 -9.49
N LEU A 223 -0.97 19.19 -8.67
CA LEU A 223 -2.04 18.20 -8.83
C LEU A 223 -3.39 18.76 -8.40
N LYS A 224 -4.44 18.38 -9.12
CA LYS A 224 -5.80 18.87 -8.87
C LYS A 224 -6.60 17.95 -7.98
N PHE A 225 -7.26 18.54 -6.99
CA PHE A 225 -8.10 17.81 -6.04
C PHE A 225 -9.18 16.98 -6.74
N GLU A 226 -9.86 17.55 -7.73
CA GLU A 226 -10.97 16.88 -8.42
C GLU A 226 -10.52 15.65 -9.21
N GLU A 227 -9.30 15.68 -9.76
CA GLU A 227 -8.70 14.58 -10.52
C GLU A 227 -8.19 13.49 -9.56
N LEU A 228 -7.47 13.88 -8.51
CA LEU A 228 -7.04 12.95 -7.45
C LEU A 228 -8.21 12.28 -6.72
N ALA A 229 -9.34 12.97 -6.59
CA ALA A 229 -10.55 12.41 -5.98
C ALA A 229 -11.13 11.21 -6.76
N GLN A 230 -10.82 11.10 -8.05
CA GLN A 230 -11.25 9.96 -8.89
C GLN A 230 -10.37 8.72 -8.70
N LEU A 231 -9.11 8.89 -8.28
CA LEU A 231 -8.19 7.78 -8.03
C LEU A 231 -8.67 6.91 -6.86
N SER A 232 -8.35 5.62 -6.88
CA SER A 232 -8.57 4.69 -5.77
C SER A 232 -7.73 5.05 -4.54
N VAL A 233 -8.04 4.44 -3.40
CA VAL A 233 -7.27 4.65 -2.17
C VAL A 233 -5.84 4.10 -2.31
N GLU A 234 -5.68 2.97 -3.01
CA GLU A 234 -4.38 2.36 -3.35
C GLU A 234 -3.54 3.34 -4.16
N GLU A 235 -4.05 3.83 -5.30
CA GLU A 235 -3.35 4.81 -6.12
C GLU A 235 -2.93 6.06 -5.32
N LEU A 236 -3.79 6.59 -4.46
CA LEU A 236 -3.45 7.76 -3.63
C LEU A 236 -2.36 7.46 -2.60
N LYS A 237 -2.35 6.24 -2.03
CA LYS A 237 -1.35 5.78 -1.07
C LYS A 237 0.00 5.61 -1.76
N ASP A 238 0.04 4.90 -2.87
CA ASP A 238 1.30 4.61 -3.56
C ASP A 238 1.86 5.88 -4.21
N LEU A 239 0.99 6.74 -4.77
CA LEU A 239 1.37 8.08 -5.22
C LEU A 239 1.97 8.93 -4.09
N ALA A 240 1.43 8.85 -2.87
CA ALA A 240 1.99 9.56 -1.72
C ALA A 240 3.37 9.01 -1.31
N LYS A 241 3.58 7.69 -1.36
CA LYS A 241 4.88 7.06 -1.04
C LYS A 241 5.99 7.55 -1.96
N ILE A 242 5.72 7.64 -3.26
CA ILE A 242 6.71 8.09 -4.26
C ILE A 242 6.86 9.62 -4.34
N GLY A 243 6.20 10.37 -3.44
CA GLY A 243 6.31 11.83 -3.40
C GLY A 243 5.48 12.57 -4.45
N ALA A 244 4.48 11.92 -5.04
CA ALA A 244 3.53 12.48 -6.00
C ALA A 244 4.17 13.20 -7.21
N PRO A 245 5.00 12.52 -8.02
CA PRO A 245 5.77 13.17 -9.09
C PRO A 245 4.90 13.76 -10.21
N ALA A 246 3.79 13.09 -10.55
CA ALA A 246 2.84 13.52 -11.58
C ALA A 246 1.44 12.95 -11.30
N MET A 247 0.44 13.34 -12.11
CA MET A 247 -0.90 12.74 -12.05
C MET A 247 -0.87 11.40 -12.79
N PRO A 248 -1.26 10.27 -12.16
CA PRO A 248 -1.35 9.00 -12.85
C PRO A 248 -2.60 8.95 -13.74
N ILE A 249 -2.60 8.07 -14.74
CA ILE A 249 -3.70 7.98 -15.72
C ILE A 249 -5.01 7.48 -15.09
N GLY A 250 -4.94 6.74 -13.98
CA GLY A 250 -6.09 6.12 -13.33
C GLY A 250 -6.36 4.69 -13.81
N LYS A 251 -6.83 3.81 -12.90
CA LYS A 251 -7.22 2.42 -13.22
C LYS A 251 -8.14 2.29 -14.46
N GLU A 252 -9.13 3.17 -14.59
CA GLU A 252 -10.07 3.15 -15.74
C GLU A 252 -9.36 3.43 -17.08
N ALA A 253 -8.43 4.40 -17.10
CA ALA A 253 -7.69 4.72 -18.32
C ALA A 253 -6.72 3.60 -18.68
N ALA A 254 -6.07 2.99 -17.68
CA ALA A 254 -5.20 1.83 -17.88
C ALA A 254 -5.98 0.65 -18.49
N PHE A 255 -7.17 0.38 -17.95
CA PHE A 255 -8.07 -0.63 -18.48
C PHE A 255 -8.44 -0.39 -19.96
N ILE A 256 -8.84 0.83 -20.30
CA ILE A 256 -9.18 1.20 -21.68
C ILE A 256 -7.97 1.02 -22.61
N ALA A 257 -6.77 1.42 -22.17
CA ALA A 257 -5.54 1.26 -22.94
C ALA A 257 -5.24 -0.23 -23.22
N ALA A 258 -5.40 -1.09 -22.21
CA ALA A 258 -5.25 -2.53 -22.35
C ALA A 258 -6.28 -3.12 -23.32
N GLU A 259 -7.58 -2.77 -23.22
CA GLU A 259 -8.61 -3.28 -24.14
C GLU A 259 -8.39 -2.84 -25.59
N GLU A 260 -8.00 -1.59 -25.79
CA GLU A 260 -7.68 -1.05 -27.11
C GLU A 260 -6.51 -1.81 -27.73
N TYR A 261 -5.45 -2.02 -26.95
CA TYR A 261 -4.27 -2.74 -27.40
C TYR A 261 -4.54 -4.24 -27.64
N ALA A 262 -5.30 -4.88 -26.76
CA ALA A 262 -5.74 -6.27 -26.89
C ALA A 262 -6.70 -6.47 -28.07
N GLY A 263 -7.29 -5.40 -28.60
CA GLY A 263 -8.33 -5.45 -29.62
C GLY A 263 -9.63 -6.07 -29.11
N THR A 264 -9.90 -5.96 -27.80
CA THR A 264 -11.08 -6.58 -27.16
C THR A 264 -12.27 -5.65 -27.06
N MET A 265 -12.12 -4.33 -27.26
CA MET A 265 -13.20 -3.32 -27.11
C MET A 265 -14.55 -3.66 -27.79
N ALA A 266 -14.56 -4.47 -28.85
CA ALA A 266 -15.75 -4.85 -29.61
C ALA A 266 -16.52 -6.05 -29.01
N VAL A 267 -15.90 -6.77 -28.08
CA VAL A 267 -16.47 -7.90 -27.36
C VAL A 267 -16.54 -7.45 -25.92
N SER A 268 -17.61 -7.74 -25.17
CA SER A 268 -17.58 -7.51 -23.73
C SER A 268 -16.54 -8.45 -23.10
N SER A 269 -15.25 -8.09 -23.16
CA SER A 269 -14.24 -8.57 -22.25
C SER A 269 -14.73 -8.27 -20.84
N VAL A 270 -14.49 -9.21 -19.94
CA VAL A 270 -14.71 -8.96 -18.52
C VAL A 270 -13.36 -8.56 -17.97
N VAL A 271 -13.26 -7.33 -17.49
CA VAL A 271 -12.11 -6.91 -16.66
C VAL A 271 -12.13 -7.83 -15.46
N ALA A 272 -11.01 -8.49 -15.24
CA ALA A 272 -10.86 -9.31 -14.06
C ALA A 272 -10.41 -8.45 -12.88
N ASP A 273 -9.37 -7.64 -13.11
CA ASP A 273 -8.83 -6.71 -12.13
C ASP A 273 -7.95 -5.63 -12.78
N VAL A 274 -7.73 -4.53 -12.03
CA VAL A 274 -6.72 -3.52 -12.35
C VAL A 274 -5.99 -3.13 -11.07
N ASP A 275 -4.72 -3.50 -10.98
CA ASP A 275 -3.87 -3.25 -9.82
C ASP A 275 -2.87 -2.11 -10.12
N PRO A 276 -2.74 -1.11 -9.23
CA PRO A 276 -1.86 0.03 -9.44
C PRO A 276 -0.50 -0.20 -8.75
N GLU A 277 0.54 -0.51 -9.52
CA GLU A 277 1.91 -0.65 -9.03
C GLU A 277 2.68 0.66 -9.22
N LEU A 278 2.28 1.70 -8.48
CA LEU A 278 2.85 3.05 -8.63
C LEU A 278 4.17 3.25 -7.89
N ASP A 279 4.43 2.48 -6.84
CA ASP A 279 5.66 2.52 -6.05
C ASP A 279 6.79 1.63 -6.56
N ASP A 280 6.54 0.92 -7.66
CA ASP A 280 7.55 0.19 -8.42
C ASP A 280 8.56 1.09 -9.12
N ARG A 281 9.72 0.50 -9.47
CA ARG A 281 10.81 1.18 -10.18
C ARG A 281 10.32 1.82 -11.49
N VAL A 282 9.42 1.13 -12.20
CA VAL A 282 8.67 1.68 -13.33
C VAL A 282 7.20 1.69 -12.94
N PRO A 283 6.67 2.84 -12.52
CA PRO A 283 5.27 2.96 -12.12
C PRO A 283 4.34 2.53 -13.25
N HIS A 284 3.50 1.54 -13.00
CA HIS A 284 2.59 0.99 -14.01
C HIS A 284 1.28 0.49 -13.39
N TYR A 285 0.34 0.11 -14.24
CA TYR A 285 -0.87 -0.59 -13.88
C TYR A 285 -0.83 -2.00 -14.45
N GLU A 286 -1.16 -2.99 -13.65
CA GLU A 286 -1.38 -4.37 -14.08
C GLU A 286 -2.86 -4.55 -14.40
N VAL A 287 -3.16 -4.92 -15.65
CA VAL A 287 -4.53 -5.10 -16.14
C VAL A 287 -4.74 -6.54 -16.56
N GLU A 288 -5.60 -7.26 -15.84
CA GLU A 288 -5.99 -8.63 -16.18
C GLU A 288 -7.28 -8.64 -17.01
N LEU A 289 -7.17 -9.10 -18.26
CA LEU A 289 -8.30 -9.27 -19.18
C LEU A 289 -8.73 -10.73 -19.26
N LYS A 290 -9.96 -11.03 -18.80
CA LYS A 290 -10.58 -12.35 -18.95
C LYS A 290 -11.40 -12.42 -20.23
N THR A 291 -10.99 -13.33 -21.12
CA THR A 291 -11.67 -13.58 -22.40
C THR A 291 -12.04 -15.06 -22.57
N ALA A 292 -12.83 -15.37 -23.59
CA ALA A 292 -13.12 -16.75 -23.96
C ALA A 292 -11.87 -17.56 -24.40
N ARG A 293 -10.72 -16.89 -24.64
CA ARG A 293 -9.46 -17.52 -25.07
C ARG A 293 -8.48 -17.75 -23.91
N GLY A 294 -8.80 -17.28 -22.71
CA GLY A 294 -7.91 -17.29 -21.56
C GLY A 294 -7.81 -15.91 -20.91
N GLU A 295 -6.93 -15.85 -19.93
CA GLU A 295 -6.56 -14.67 -19.15
C GLU A 295 -5.32 -14.05 -19.80
N PHE A 296 -5.28 -12.73 -19.90
CA PHE A 296 -4.19 -11.99 -20.51
C PHE A 296 -3.85 -10.80 -19.62
N GLU A 297 -2.58 -10.65 -19.28
CA GLU A 297 -2.06 -9.57 -18.47
C GLU A 297 -1.41 -8.50 -19.35
N TYR A 298 -1.56 -7.24 -18.95
CA TYR A 298 -0.99 -6.08 -19.61
C TYR A 298 -0.44 -5.13 -18.56
N HIS A 299 0.80 -4.68 -18.74
CA HIS A 299 1.37 -3.62 -17.92
C HIS A 299 1.27 -2.30 -18.68
N ILE A 300 0.67 -1.28 -18.06
CA ILE A 300 0.39 0.01 -18.68
C ILE A 300 1.13 1.10 -17.92
N ASP A 301 1.94 1.92 -18.60
CA ASP A 301 2.70 3.01 -17.98
C ASP A 301 1.77 3.96 -17.22
N ALA A 302 2.08 4.20 -15.94
CA ALA A 302 1.17 4.89 -15.04
C ALA A 302 0.95 6.37 -15.39
N TRP A 303 1.81 6.99 -16.20
CA TRP A 303 1.78 8.42 -16.48
C TRP A 303 1.30 8.73 -17.89
N THR A 304 1.65 7.87 -18.85
CA THR A 304 1.42 8.06 -20.28
C THR A 304 0.30 7.20 -20.82
N GLY A 305 0.01 6.05 -20.19
CA GLY A 305 -0.92 5.05 -20.71
C GLY A 305 -0.37 4.24 -21.88
N GLU A 306 0.94 4.30 -22.15
CA GLU A 306 1.58 3.41 -23.11
C GLU A 306 1.55 1.97 -22.60
N VAL A 307 1.22 1.02 -23.48
CA VAL A 307 1.26 -0.41 -23.13
C VAL A 307 2.72 -0.86 -23.11
N LEU A 308 3.22 -1.14 -21.92
CA LEU A 308 4.59 -1.60 -21.68
C LEU A 308 4.74 -3.07 -22.08
N SER A 309 3.71 -3.89 -21.82
CA SER A 309 3.71 -5.32 -22.16
C SER A 309 2.29 -5.87 -22.35
N GLY A 310 2.19 -7.06 -22.93
CA GLY A 310 0.93 -7.75 -23.21
C GLY A 310 0.70 -8.05 -24.69
N GLN A 311 -0.32 -8.86 -24.99
CA GLN A 311 -0.53 -9.38 -26.34
C GLN A 311 -1.45 -8.49 -27.20
N LYS A 312 -0.93 -7.85 -28.25
CA LYS A 312 -1.74 -7.01 -29.15
C LYS A 312 -2.73 -7.78 -30.02
N ASP A 313 -4.00 -7.40 -30.14
CA ASP A 313 -5.00 -8.04 -31.03
C ASP A 313 -5.27 -9.55 -30.75
N ILE A 314 -5.60 -9.92 -29.50
CA ILE A 314 -5.91 -11.31 -29.12
C ILE A 314 -7.15 -11.90 -29.80
N LEU A 315 -8.01 -11.08 -30.41
CA LEU A 315 -9.21 -11.56 -31.11
C LEU A 315 -9.04 -11.75 -32.63
N ALA A 316 -7.99 -11.18 -33.23
CA ALA A 316 -7.77 -11.26 -34.67
C ALA A 316 -7.12 -12.59 -35.14
N SER A 317 -6.57 -13.39 -34.24
CA SER A 317 -5.89 -14.67 -34.55
C SER A 317 -6.87 -15.84 -34.72
N GLY A 318 -7.77 -15.71 -35.69
CA GLY A 318 -8.75 -16.70 -36.12
C GLY A 318 -8.49 -17.22 -37.53
N GLN A 319 -7.25 -17.62 -37.86
CA GLN A 319 -6.95 -18.55 -38.94
C GLN A 319 -5.55 -19.17 -38.73
N SER A 320 -5.50 -20.49 -38.88
CA SER A 320 -4.37 -21.43 -38.63
C SER A 320 -3.93 -21.59 -37.19
N GLY A 321 -4.13 -22.81 -36.67
CA GLY A 321 -3.32 -23.32 -35.57
C GLY A 321 -1.90 -23.52 -36.08
N ASP A 322 -1.00 -22.70 -35.58
CA ASP A 322 0.41 -23.02 -35.36
C ASP A 322 0.88 -22.14 -34.20
N ALA A 323 1.69 -22.70 -33.32
CA ALA A 323 2.17 -22.03 -32.12
C ALA A 323 3.13 -20.88 -32.50
N GLY A 324 3.02 -19.75 -31.78
CA GLY A 324 4.08 -18.75 -31.70
C GLY A 324 4.37 -17.95 -32.98
N THR A 325 3.47 -17.05 -33.36
CA THR A 325 3.88 -15.81 -34.05
C THR A 325 2.81 -14.73 -33.86
N LYS A 326 3.12 -13.63 -33.18
CA LYS A 326 2.25 -12.44 -33.12
C LYS A 326 3.07 -11.18 -33.48
N PRO A 327 2.59 -10.29 -34.37
CA PRO A 327 3.35 -9.13 -34.82
C PRO A 327 3.21 -7.92 -33.87
N SER A 328 4.33 -7.23 -33.68
CA SER A 328 4.56 -6.02 -32.88
C SER A 328 3.89 -4.76 -33.44
N SER A 329 3.46 -3.85 -32.55
CA SER A 329 3.72 -2.40 -32.70
C SER A 329 3.14 -1.64 -31.51
N GLY A 330 4.00 -1.12 -30.63
CA GLY A 330 3.54 -0.24 -29.56
C GLY A 330 4.53 0.16 -28.46
N SER A 331 5.72 -0.42 -28.38
CA SER A 331 6.89 0.05 -27.63
C SER A 331 8.12 -0.47 -28.40
N SER A 332 9.29 0.14 -28.26
CA SER A 332 10.51 -0.22 -29.01
C SER A 332 11.13 -1.56 -28.56
N ASP A 333 10.32 -2.59 -28.37
CA ASP A 333 10.83 -3.93 -28.07
C ASP A 333 11.41 -4.60 -29.33
N ILE A 334 12.36 -5.50 -29.10
CA ILE A 334 13.00 -6.24 -30.18
C ILE A 334 12.09 -7.33 -30.76
N GLY A 335 11.12 -7.81 -29.98
CA GLY A 335 10.24 -8.93 -30.27
C GLY A 335 10.89 -10.31 -30.03
N GLN A 336 10.07 -11.32 -29.73
CA GLN A 336 10.49 -12.71 -29.45
C GLN A 336 11.42 -13.31 -30.52
N GLU A 337 11.14 -13.05 -31.80
CA GLU A 337 11.98 -13.57 -32.90
C GLU A 337 13.41 -13.02 -32.85
N LYS A 338 13.58 -11.73 -32.51
CA LYS A 338 14.91 -11.15 -32.34
C LYS A 338 15.57 -11.58 -31.04
N ALA A 339 14.78 -11.83 -29.98
CA ALA A 339 15.31 -12.34 -28.72
C ALA A 339 15.86 -13.76 -28.91
N LYS A 340 15.10 -14.61 -29.60
CA LYS A 340 15.55 -15.92 -30.08
C LYS A 340 16.83 -15.82 -30.91
N GLU A 341 16.86 -14.92 -31.91
CA GLU A 341 18.07 -14.74 -32.74
C GLU A 341 19.28 -14.31 -31.89
N ALA A 342 19.07 -13.41 -30.92
CA ALA A 342 20.11 -12.96 -30.00
C ALA A 342 20.66 -14.12 -29.16
N ALA A 343 19.79 -14.94 -28.56
CA ALA A 343 20.16 -16.11 -27.76
C ALA A 343 20.92 -17.16 -28.59
N LEU A 344 20.39 -17.57 -29.74
CA LEU A 344 21.05 -18.57 -30.62
C LEU A 344 22.41 -18.06 -31.13
N LYS A 345 22.50 -16.77 -31.47
CA LYS A 345 23.75 -16.13 -31.88
C LYS A 345 24.75 -16.07 -30.74
N HIS A 346 24.31 -15.78 -29.52
CA HIS A 346 25.16 -15.77 -28.34
C HIS A 346 25.71 -17.16 -28.03
N ALA A 347 24.85 -18.18 -28.07
CA ALA A 347 25.23 -19.58 -27.91
C ALA A 347 26.10 -20.14 -29.06
N GLY A 348 26.12 -19.46 -30.21
CA GLY A 348 26.88 -19.90 -31.38
C GLY A 348 26.28 -21.14 -32.06
N VAL A 349 24.97 -21.35 -31.92
CA VAL A 349 24.24 -22.52 -32.45
C VAL A 349 23.27 -22.10 -33.54
N SER A 350 22.93 -23.01 -34.44
CA SER A 350 21.86 -22.78 -35.42
C SER A 350 20.53 -23.35 -34.94
N GLU A 351 19.42 -22.77 -35.37
CA GLU A 351 18.06 -23.25 -35.05
C GLU A 351 17.83 -24.72 -35.47
N SER A 352 18.57 -25.23 -36.47
CA SER A 352 18.50 -26.63 -36.88
C SER A 352 19.11 -27.64 -35.88
N GLN A 353 19.90 -27.15 -34.92
CA GLN A 353 20.57 -27.94 -33.89
C GLN A 353 19.83 -27.92 -32.56
N VAL A 354 18.86 -27.03 -32.40
CA VAL A 354 18.13 -26.86 -31.14
C VAL A 354 16.86 -27.70 -31.12
N SER A 355 16.49 -28.13 -29.94
CA SER A 355 15.21 -28.77 -29.64
C SER A 355 14.61 -28.16 -28.38
N GLY A 356 13.31 -28.34 -28.15
CA GLY A 356 12.66 -27.78 -26.95
C GLY A 356 12.63 -26.25 -26.88
N LEU A 357 12.92 -25.54 -27.97
CA LEU A 357 12.99 -24.09 -27.99
C LEU A 357 11.68 -23.44 -27.51
N ARG A 358 11.79 -22.60 -26.49
CA ARG A 358 10.73 -21.76 -25.95
C ARG A 358 11.21 -20.32 -25.88
N VAL A 359 10.27 -19.40 -26.10
CA VAL A 359 10.49 -17.98 -25.89
C VAL A 359 9.32 -17.46 -25.07
N GLN A 360 9.59 -17.05 -23.84
CA GLN A 360 8.61 -16.45 -22.95
C GLN A 360 8.92 -14.97 -22.83
N GLN A 361 7.87 -14.19 -22.63
CA GLN A 361 7.99 -12.77 -22.36
C GLN A 361 7.77 -12.64 -20.87
N ASP A 362 8.70 -11.97 -20.20
CA ASP A 362 8.67 -11.79 -18.75
C ASP A 362 8.81 -10.31 -18.40
N TRP A 363 8.33 -9.95 -17.22
CA TRP A 363 8.45 -8.59 -16.69
C TRP A 363 9.08 -8.67 -15.31
N ASP A 364 10.36 -8.32 -15.26
CA ASP A 364 11.15 -8.37 -14.04
C ASP A 364 11.74 -6.99 -13.74
N ASP A 365 11.77 -6.60 -12.47
CA ASP A 365 12.32 -5.32 -12.00
C ASP A 365 11.87 -4.09 -12.81
N GLY A 366 10.61 -4.04 -13.27
CA GLY A 366 10.11 -2.92 -14.09
C GLY A 366 10.74 -2.86 -15.49
N ARG A 367 11.18 -3.98 -16.03
CA ARG A 367 11.78 -4.10 -17.36
C ARG A 367 11.13 -5.27 -18.09
N LEU A 368 10.84 -5.05 -19.37
CA LEU A 368 10.45 -6.14 -20.24
C LEU A 368 11.64 -6.99 -20.66
N GLU A 369 11.53 -8.29 -20.48
CA GLU A 369 12.57 -9.27 -20.78
C GLU A 369 11.98 -10.45 -21.58
N TYR A 370 12.85 -11.21 -22.22
CA TYR A 370 12.50 -12.45 -22.91
C TYR A 370 13.37 -13.58 -22.40
N GLU A 371 12.75 -14.61 -21.83
CA GLU A 371 13.40 -15.88 -21.51
C GLU A 371 13.43 -16.77 -22.76
N VAL A 372 14.59 -17.31 -23.10
CA VAL A 372 14.80 -18.17 -24.26
C VAL A 372 15.48 -19.47 -23.84
N GLU A 373 14.66 -20.49 -23.58
CA GLU A 373 15.11 -21.83 -23.21
C GLU A 373 15.25 -22.70 -24.48
N PHE A 374 16.36 -23.44 -24.61
CA PHE A 374 16.51 -24.48 -25.64
C PHE A 374 17.57 -25.53 -25.30
N TRP A 375 17.48 -26.66 -26.00
CA TRP A 375 18.38 -27.79 -25.81
C TRP A 375 19.23 -28.06 -27.04
N VAL A 376 20.52 -28.33 -26.83
CA VAL A 376 21.43 -28.89 -27.83
C VAL A 376 22.01 -30.19 -27.29
N ASP A 377 21.64 -31.30 -27.92
CA ASP A 377 21.96 -32.67 -27.45
C ASP A 377 21.52 -32.94 -26.00
N THR A 378 22.42 -32.77 -25.03
CA THR A 378 22.15 -32.94 -23.59
C THR A 378 22.47 -31.69 -22.79
N THR A 379 22.71 -30.57 -23.46
CA THR A 379 23.00 -29.28 -22.83
C THR A 379 21.77 -28.39 -22.96
N GLU A 380 21.32 -27.90 -21.82
CA GLU A 380 20.28 -26.88 -21.71
C GLU A 380 20.92 -25.49 -21.76
N TYR A 381 20.21 -24.57 -22.39
CA TYR A 381 20.56 -23.17 -22.48
C TYR A 381 19.35 -22.38 -22.07
N ASP A 382 19.55 -21.46 -21.12
CA ASP A 382 18.57 -20.43 -20.77
C ASP A 382 19.20 -19.06 -20.99
N TYR A 383 18.40 -18.13 -21.48
CA TYR A 383 18.83 -16.77 -21.78
C TYR A 383 17.73 -15.80 -21.41
N THR A 384 18.05 -14.83 -20.57
CA THR A 384 17.20 -13.66 -20.36
C THR A 384 17.71 -12.51 -21.22
N ILE A 385 16.86 -12.01 -22.11
CA ILE A 385 17.18 -11.00 -23.12
C ILE A 385 16.39 -9.72 -22.85
N ALA A 386 17.07 -8.58 -22.73
CA ALA A 386 16.43 -7.29 -22.60
C ALA A 386 15.56 -6.99 -23.82
N ALA A 387 14.27 -6.77 -23.62
CA ALA A 387 13.38 -6.48 -24.74
C ALA A 387 13.69 -5.13 -25.40
N ALA A 388 14.25 -4.17 -24.66
CA ALA A 388 14.53 -2.82 -25.16
C ALA A 388 15.60 -2.76 -26.27
N ASP A 389 16.63 -3.61 -26.22
CA ASP A 389 17.77 -3.54 -27.14
C ASP A 389 18.34 -4.91 -27.58
N GLY A 390 17.86 -6.01 -26.99
CA GLY A 390 18.34 -7.36 -27.27
C GLY A 390 19.66 -7.71 -26.61
N SER A 391 20.09 -6.95 -25.60
CA SER A 391 21.23 -7.33 -24.78
C SER A 391 20.91 -8.58 -23.95
N VAL A 392 21.89 -9.48 -23.82
CA VAL A 392 21.81 -10.63 -22.91
C VAL A 392 21.99 -10.12 -21.48
N LEU A 393 21.00 -10.39 -20.64
CA LEU A 393 20.98 -10.04 -19.22
C LEU A 393 21.42 -11.24 -18.38
N LYS A 394 20.84 -12.40 -18.63
CA LYS A 394 21.24 -13.67 -18.02
C LYS A 394 21.57 -14.70 -19.09
N GLN A 395 22.54 -15.58 -18.81
CA GLN A 395 22.74 -16.79 -19.60
C GLN A 395 23.17 -17.94 -18.71
N GLU A 396 22.38 -18.99 -18.76
CA GLU A 396 22.66 -20.24 -18.08
C GLU A 396 22.97 -21.33 -19.11
N ARG A 397 23.95 -22.17 -18.80
CA ARG A 397 24.26 -23.34 -19.60
C ARG A 397 24.58 -24.52 -18.71
N GLU A 398 23.69 -25.49 -18.66
CA GLU A 398 23.86 -26.71 -17.89
C GLU A 398 24.00 -27.94 -18.80
N THR A 399 25.04 -28.75 -18.58
CA THR A 399 25.22 -30.00 -19.33
C THR A 399 24.77 -31.20 -18.52
N HIS A 400 23.59 -31.69 -18.83
CA HIS A 400 23.03 -32.92 -18.28
C HIS A 400 23.76 -34.14 -18.85
N ARG A 401 24.27 -35.03 -17.99
CA ARG A 401 24.95 -36.25 -18.46
C ARG A 401 23.97 -37.41 -18.62
N ALA A 402 24.10 -38.17 -19.70
CA ALA A 402 23.32 -39.40 -19.87
C ALA A 402 23.64 -40.42 -18.73
N PRO A 403 22.65 -41.19 -18.22
CA PRO A 403 22.77 -42.03 -17.01
C PRO A 403 23.72 -43.24 -17.12
N ASN A 404 24.48 -43.37 -18.22
CA ASN A 404 25.47 -44.45 -18.41
C ASN A 404 26.89 -43.89 -18.46
N TYR A 405 27.32 -43.24 -17.38
CA TYR A 405 28.75 -43.14 -17.11
C TYR A 405 29.22 -44.36 -16.32
N SER A 406 29.53 -45.45 -17.04
CA SER A 406 30.38 -46.50 -16.49
C SER A 406 31.83 -46.02 -16.50
N GLY A 407 32.19 -45.22 -15.51
CA GLY A 407 33.59 -44.96 -15.18
C GLY A 407 34.25 -46.27 -14.78
N SER A 408 34.81 -46.99 -15.75
CA SER A 408 35.78 -48.06 -15.51
C SER A 408 37.10 -47.43 -15.04
N GLY A 409 37.09 -46.85 -13.85
CA GLY A 409 38.26 -46.47 -13.07
C GLY A 409 38.52 -47.55 -12.04
N THR A 410 39.42 -48.48 -12.37
CA THR A 410 39.90 -49.51 -11.44
C THR A 410 40.57 -48.82 -10.25
N GLY A 411 40.24 -49.27 -9.03
CA GLY A 411 40.75 -48.71 -7.79
C GLY A 411 42.26 -48.49 -7.78
N GLY A 412 42.65 -47.24 -7.56
CA GLY A 412 44.02 -46.80 -7.27
C GLY A 412 43.96 -45.56 -6.38
N SER A 413 44.53 -45.65 -5.19
CA SER A 413 44.66 -44.55 -4.23
C SER A 413 45.30 -43.31 -4.85
N GLY A 414 44.60 -42.18 -4.76
CA GLY A 414 45.00 -40.86 -5.22
C GLY A 414 43.84 -40.23 -5.99
N THR A 415 42.91 -39.57 -5.29
CA THR A 415 41.84 -38.80 -5.93
C THR A 415 42.49 -37.73 -6.80
N GLN A 416 42.30 -37.80 -8.12
CA GLN A 416 42.58 -36.65 -8.99
C GLN A 416 41.53 -35.61 -8.64
N ASP A 417 41.97 -34.62 -7.89
CA ASP A 417 41.24 -33.41 -7.53
C ASP A 417 42.06 -32.26 -8.09
N VAL A 418 41.47 -31.48 -8.99
CA VAL A 418 42.12 -30.31 -9.59
C VAL A 418 42.42 -29.23 -8.54
N GLY A 419 41.65 -29.18 -7.45
CA GLY A 419 41.75 -28.22 -6.38
C GLY A 419 41.11 -26.86 -6.71
N ALA A 420 40.72 -26.13 -5.66
CA ALA A 420 40.05 -24.83 -5.73
C ALA A 420 40.75 -23.80 -6.62
N GLU A 421 42.08 -23.70 -6.59
CA GLU A 421 42.83 -22.74 -7.42
C GLU A 421 42.76 -23.07 -8.92
N ALA A 422 42.74 -24.36 -9.27
CA ALA A 422 42.59 -24.79 -10.66
C ALA A 422 41.15 -24.60 -11.14
N ALA A 423 40.15 -24.86 -10.28
CA ALA A 423 38.75 -24.58 -10.57
C ALA A 423 38.51 -23.09 -10.81
N LYS A 424 38.97 -22.22 -9.91
CA LYS A 424 38.96 -20.76 -10.09
C LYS A 424 39.63 -20.34 -11.40
N SER A 425 40.80 -20.89 -11.70
CA SER A 425 41.51 -20.60 -12.95
C SER A 425 40.74 -21.05 -14.19
N ALA A 426 40.02 -22.18 -14.11
CA ALA A 426 39.18 -22.69 -15.19
C ALA A 426 37.97 -21.78 -15.45
N ALA A 427 37.29 -21.34 -14.38
CA ALA A 427 36.16 -20.41 -14.44
C ALA A 427 36.57 -19.05 -15.05
N LEU A 428 37.61 -18.40 -14.51
CA LEU A 428 38.10 -17.11 -15.02
C LEU A 428 38.53 -17.20 -16.49
N LYS A 429 39.18 -18.30 -16.87
CA LYS A 429 39.58 -18.56 -18.26
C LYS A 429 38.38 -18.76 -19.18
N HIS A 430 37.35 -19.48 -18.73
CA HIS A 430 36.13 -19.69 -19.50
C HIS A 430 35.36 -18.38 -19.69
N ALA A 431 35.24 -17.58 -18.63
CA ALA A 431 34.64 -16.25 -18.67
C ALA A 431 35.45 -15.22 -19.49
N GLY A 432 36.73 -15.52 -19.79
CA GLY A 432 37.60 -14.61 -20.52
C GLY A 432 38.03 -13.38 -19.71
N VAL A 433 38.00 -13.48 -18.38
CA VAL A 433 38.31 -12.41 -17.43
C VAL A 433 39.68 -12.64 -16.80
N SER A 434 40.36 -11.55 -16.45
CA SER A 434 41.59 -11.64 -15.64
C SER A 434 41.27 -11.65 -14.16
N GLU A 435 42.10 -12.33 -13.35
CA GLU A 435 41.93 -12.39 -11.88
C GLU A 435 41.88 -10.99 -11.23
N SER A 436 42.56 -9.98 -11.81
CA SER A 436 42.51 -8.60 -11.32
C SER A 436 41.19 -7.86 -11.58
N GLN A 437 40.33 -8.39 -12.46
CA GLN A 437 39.00 -7.84 -12.73
C GLN A 437 37.92 -8.47 -11.85
N ALA A 438 38.20 -9.65 -11.28
CA ALA A 438 37.28 -10.40 -10.46
C ALA A 438 37.30 -9.86 -9.02
N THR A 439 36.13 -9.51 -8.49
CA THR A 439 35.92 -9.20 -7.07
C THR A 439 35.06 -10.28 -6.44
N ASP A 440 35.06 -10.32 -5.10
CA ASP A 440 34.16 -11.17 -4.31
C ASP A 440 34.23 -12.66 -4.71
N VAL A 441 35.43 -13.13 -5.05
CA VAL A 441 35.65 -14.50 -5.53
C VAL A 441 35.43 -15.50 -4.40
N LYS A 442 34.40 -16.33 -4.51
CA LYS A 442 34.11 -17.46 -3.62
C LYS A 442 34.37 -18.76 -4.36
N VAL A 443 35.00 -19.72 -3.69
CA VAL A 443 35.19 -21.08 -4.21
C VAL A 443 34.73 -22.06 -3.17
N LYS A 444 33.61 -22.73 -3.44
CA LYS A 444 33.02 -23.74 -2.58
C LYS A 444 33.24 -25.11 -3.20
N GLN A 445 33.44 -26.10 -2.34
CA GLN A 445 33.57 -27.49 -2.76
C GLN A 445 32.25 -28.17 -2.45
N ASP A 446 31.62 -28.77 -3.45
CA ASP A 446 30.34 -29.43 -3.29
C ASP A 446 30.37 -30.89 -3.78
N TRP A 447 29.37 -31.66 -3.34
CA TRP A 447 29.20 -33.06 -3.69
C TRP A 447 27.79 -33.32 -4.22
N ASP A 448 27.64 -33.21 -5.53
CA ASP A 448 26.37 -33.49 -6.21
C ASP A 448 26.45 -34.79 -7.03
N ASP A 449 25.35 -35.55 -7.05
CA ASP A 449 25.15 -36.76 -7.87
C ASP A 449 26.30 -37.80 -7.87
N GLY A 450 27.03 -37.88 -6.75
CA GLY A 450 28.15 -38.82 -6.60
C GLY A 450 29.47 -38.33 -7.19
N ARG A 451 29.56 -37.04 -7.53
CA ARG A 451 30.72 -36.37 -8.08
C ARG A 451 31.18 -35.26 -7.14
N LEU A 452 32.48 -35.01 -7.14
CA LEU A 452 33.02 -33.84 -6.48
C LEU A 452 33.07 -32.71 -7.49
N GLU A 453 32.51 -31.56 -7.13
CA GLU A 453 32.48 -30.37 -7.97
C GLU A 453 32.91 -29.14 -7.17
N TYR A 454 33.29 -28.08 -7.88
CA TYR A 454 33.62 -26.78 -7.32
C TYR A 454 32.68 -25.73 -7.87
N GLU A 455 32.00 -25.01 -6.99
CA GLU A 455 31.25 -23.80 -7.32
C GLU A 455 32.21 -22.60 -7.21
N VAL A 456 32.28 -21.79 -8.26
CA VAL A 456 33.13 -20.61 -8.34
C VAL A 456 32.28 -19.40 -8.68
N GLU A 457 31.98 -18.60 -7.66
CA GLU A 457 31.24 -17.35 -7.79
C GLU A 457 32.23 -16.17 -7.82
N PHE A 458 32.01 -15.19 -8.71
CA PHE A 458 32.77 -13.94 -8.71
C PHE A 458 32.04 -12.83 -9.47
N TRP A 459 32.47 -11.59 -9.23
CA TRP A 459 31.90 -10.40 -9.87
C TRP A 459 32.90 -9.71 -10.79
N VAL A 460 32.41 -9.19 -11.92
CA VAL A 460 33.14 -8.25 -12.78
C VAL A 460 32.24 -7.06 -13.10
N GLY A 461 32.52 -5.91 -12.47
CA GLY A 461 31.65 -4.74 -12.61
C GLY A 461 30.28 -5.02 -11.98
N SER A 462 29.21 -4.98 -12.78
CA SER A 462 27.84 -5.35 -12.37
C SER A 462 27.40 -6.71 -12.88
N THR A 463 28.35 -7.53 -13.35
CA THR A 463 28.06 -8.88 -13.85
C THR A 463 28.54 -9.91 -12.83
N GLU A 464 27.63 -10.74 -12.41
CA GLU A 464 27.86 -11.92 -11.58
C GLU A 464 28.15 -13.13 -12.47
N TYR A 465 29.03 -13.99 -11.98
CA TYR A 465 29.44 -15.21 -12.64
C TYR A 465 29.39 -16.35 -11.62
N ASP A 466 28.65 -17.40 -11.94
CA ASP A 466 28.66 -18.67 -11.22
C ASP A 466 29.12 -19.78 -12.17
N TYR A 467 29.96 -20.68 -11.67
CA TYR A 467 30.57 -21.76 -12.41
C TYR A 467 30.61 -23.03 -11.58
N THR A 468 30.03 -24.09 -12.12
CA THR A 468 30.21 -25.46 -11.61
C THR A 468 31.33 -26.14 -12.39
N ILE A 469 32.41 -26.50 -11.69
CA ILE A 469 33.61 -27.11 -12.26
C ILE A 469 33.76 -28.54 -11.75
N ASP A 470 33.96 -29.50 -12.66
CA ASP A 470 34.29 -30.86 -12.28
C ASP A 470 35.61 -30.93 -11.52
N ALA A 471 35.61 -31.51 -10.32
CA ALA A 471 36.84 -31.64 -9.56
C ALA A 471 37.82 -32.67 -10.15
N VAL A 472 37.37 -33.59 -11.02
CA VAL A 472 38.26 -34.62 -11.58
C VAL A 472 39.11 -34.10 -12.73
N ASP A 473 38.51 -33.39 -13.68
CA ASP A 473 39.19 -32.93 -14.90
C ASP A 473 39.21 -31.40 -15.10
N GLY A 474 38.51 -30.64 -14.26
CA GLY A 474 38.46 -29.19 -14.32
C GLY A 474 37.60 -28.65 -15.47
N SER A 475 36.74 -29.48 -16.07
CA SER A 475 35.78 -29.04 -17.08
C SER A 475 34.63 -28.24 -16.45
N VAL A 476 34.15 -27.23 -17.18
CA VAL A 476 32.95 -26.46 -16.81
C VAL A 476 31.72 -27.31 -17.12
N VAL A 477 30.94 -27.63 -16.09
CA VAL A 477 29.74 -28.46 -16.14
C VAL A 477 28.50 -27.59 -16.36
N ALA A 478 28.40 -26.55 -15.53
CA ALA A 478 27.39 -25.51 -15.60
C ALA A 478 28.04 -24.14 -15.44
N TYR A 479 27.40 -23.12 -15.97
CA TYR A 479 27.69 -21.75 -15.59
C TYR A 479 26.44 -20.91 -15.75
N ASP A 480 26.32 -19.89 -14.90
CA ASP A 480 25.38 -18.79 -15.04
C ASP A 480 26.15 -17.48 -15.09
N THR A 481 25.70 -16.54 -15.92
CA THR A 481 26.19 -15.17 -15.84
C THR A 481 25.03 -14.21 -15.90
N GLU A 482 24.94 -13.36 -14.90
CA GLU A 482 23.84 -12.43 -14.74
C GLU A 482 24.35 -11.01 -14.68
N LYS A 483 23.74 -10.14 -15.48
CA LYS A 483 24.11 -8.73 -15.58
C LYS A 483 23.04 -7.90 -14.91
N HIS A 484 23.35 -7.54 -13.68
CA HIS A 484 22.57 -6.62 -12.88
C HIS A 484 22.60 -5.22 -13.45
N ALA A 485 21.49 -4.49 -13.30
CA ALA A 485 21.39 -3.13 -13.77
C ALA A 485 22.48 -2.29 -13.11
N SER A 486 23.25 -1.56 -13.92
CA SER A 486 24.28 -0.70 -13.36
C SER A 486 23.60 0.41 -12.57
N ALA A 487 23.67 0.35 -11.22
CA ALA A 487 23.32 1.47 -10.36
C ALA A 487 23.94 2.74 -10.93
N SER A 488 23.17 3.82 -10.97
CA SER A 488 23.54 5.13 -11.53
C SER A 488 24.97 5.60 -11.16
N SER A 489 26.01 5.19 -11.88
CA SER A 489 27.40 5.66 -11.81
C SER A 489 28.16 5.65 -10.47
N THR A 490 27.54 5.26 -9.36
CA THR A 490 28.19 5.19 -8.04
C THR A 490 27.92 3.82 -7.43
N ASP A 491 28.83 2.87 -7.64
CA ASP A 491 29.00 1.73 -6.73
C ASP A 491 30.02 2.17 -5.67
N ILE A 492 29.64 2.15 -4.40
CA ILE A 492 30.53 2.57 -3.30
C ILE A 492 31.72 1.61 -3.14
N GLY A 493 31.57 0.34 -3.55
CA GLY A 493 32.54 -0.72 -3.35
C GLY A 493 32.56 -1.29 -1.93
N SER A 494 32.97 -2.56 -1.83
CA SER A 494 33.09 -3.32 -0.57
C SER A 494 33.87 -2.58 0.53
N GLU A 495 34.96 -1.88 0.19
CA GLU A 495 35.76 -1.14 1.16
C GLU A 495 35.03 0.08 1.76
N ALA A 496 34.19 0.76 0.97
CA ALA A 496 33.36 1.84 1.48
C ALA A 496 32.20 1.30 2.31
N ALA A 497 31.60 0.17 1.91
CA ALA A 497 30.56 -0.52 2.69
C ALA A 497 31.10 -0.94 4.07
N LYS A 498 32.25 -1.62 4.13
CA LYS A 498 32.95 -1.95 5.39
C LYS A 498 33.21 -0.70 6.24
N SER A 499 33.65 0.38 5.60
CA SER A 499 33.91 1.66 6.29
C SER A 499 32.64 2.28 6.87
N ALA A 500 31.50 2.20 6.16
CA ALA A 500 30.21 2.67 6.62
C ALA A 500 29.70 1.84 7.81
N ALA A 501 29.79 0.50 7.74
CA ALA A 501 29.43 -0.41 8.83
C ALA A 501 30.26 -0.14 10.10
N LEU A 502 31.60 -0.08 9.96
CA LEU A 502 32.52 0.23 11.06
C LEU A 502 32.27 1.62 11.65
N GLY A 503 32.02 2.61 10.78
CA GLY A 503 31.70 3.98 11.16
C GLY A 503 30.43 4.07 11.99
N HIS A 504 29.38 3.35 11.59
CA HIS A 504 28.13 3.26 12.35
C HIS A 504 28.30 2.52 13.67
N ALA A 505 29.06 1.43 13.69
CA ALA A 505 29.37 0.67 14.91
C ALA A 505 30.30 1.43 15.87
N GLY A 506 30.96 2.50 15.41
CA GLY A 506 31.96 3.24 16.18
C GLY A 506 33.24 2.45 16.46
N LEU A 507 33.57 1.50 15.57
CA LEU A 507 34.71 0.60 15.67
C LEU A 507 35.73 0.90 14.58
N SER A 508 37.00 0.59 14.84
CA SER A 508 38.03 0.53 13.80
C SER A 508 38.24 -0.91 13.34
N GLU A 509 38.76 -1.09 12.14
CA GLU A 509 39.07 -2.41 11.57
C GLU A 509 39.98 -3.23 12.50
N SER A 510 40.89 -2.57 13.22
CA SER A 510 41.78 -3.23 14.20
C SER A 510 41.07 -3.79 15.44
N GLN A 511 39.81 -3.42 15.67
CA GLN A 511 39.00 -3.82 16.83
C GLN A 511 37.97 -4.91 16.49
N VAL A 512 37.90 -5.33 15.22
CA VAL A 512 36.95 -6.34 14.76
C VAL A 512 37.68 -7.58 14.25
N ALA A 513 36.99 -8.71 14.27
CA ALA A 513 37.46 -9.98 13.70
C ALA A 513 36.46 -10.46 12.65
N GLY A 514 36.95 -11.15 11.62
CA GLY A 514 36.09 -11.72 10.58
C GLY A 514 35.39 -10.69 9.70
N LEU A 515 35.89 -9.45 9.61
CA LEU A 515 35.31 -8.42 8.76
C LEU A 515 35.27 -8.88 7.30
N ARG A 516 34.05 -9.07 6.81
CA ARG A 516 33.77 -9.44 5.42
C ARG A 516 32.67 -8.55 4.91
N SER A 517 32.65 -8.46 3.59
CA SER A 517 31.55 -7.83 2.89
C SER A 517 31.25 -8.70 1.70
N GLU A 518 29.98 -9.02 1.54
CA GLU A 518 29.45 -9.74 0.40
C GLU A 518 28.63 -8.74 -0.40
N ARG A 519 28.73 -8.86 -1.72
CA ARG A 519 27.92 -8.08 -2.64
C ARG A 519 26.67 -8.88 -2.90
N ASP A 520 25.52 -8.22 -2.86
CA ASP A 520 24.23 -8.82 -3.14
C ASP A 520 23.40 -7.90 -4.05
N TYR A 521 22.38 -8.46 -4.68
CA TYR A 521 21.45 -7.73 -5.52
C TYR A 521 20.02 -8.17 -5.21
N ASP A 522 19.28 -7.30 -4.54
CA ASP A 522 17.92 -7.57 -4.08
C ASP A 522 16.98 -6.45 -4.54
N ASP A 523 15.77 -6.80 -4.99
CA ASP A 523 14.75 -5.87 -5.50
C ASP A 523 15.30 -4.79 -6.47
N GLY A 524 16.10 -5.20 -7.46
CA GLY A 524 16.67 -4.26 -8.43
C GLY A 524 17.74 -3.30 -7.87
N ARG A 525 18.26 -3.56 -6.66
CA ARG A 525 19.22 -2.70 -5.94
C ARG A 525 20.48 -3.47 -5.58
N LEU A 526 21.63 -2.88 -5.91
CA LEU A 526 22.92 -3.36 -5.42
C LEU A 526 23.03 -3.09 -3.92
N GLU A 527 23.33 -4.12 -3.15
CA GLU A 527 23.53 -4.06 -1.72
C GLU A 527 24.87 -4.67 -1.31
N TYR A 528 25.34 -4.30 -0.13
CA TYR A 528 26.48 -4.92 0.51
C TYR A 528 26.06 -5.41 1.89
N GLU A 529 26.17 -6.71 2.09
CA GLU A 529 26.10 -7.34 3.40
C GLU A 529 27.48 -7.23 4.05
N VAL A 530 27.57 -6.69 5.27
CA VAL A 530 28.83 -6.56 5.99
C VAL A 530 28.73 -7.23 7.34
N GLU A 531 29.49 -8.32 7.51
CA GLU A 531 29.58 -9.07 8.77
C GLU A 531 30.91 -8.79 9.49
N PHE A 532 30.87 -8.66 10.82
CA PHE A 532 32.08 -8.71 11.66
C PHE A 532 31.77 -9.00 13.13
N ARG A 533 32.80 -9.41 13.89
CA ARG A 533 32.71 -9.71 15.32
C ARG A 533 33.50 -8.71 16.15
N SER A 534 32.93 -8.23 17.25
CA SER A 534 33.67 -7.43 18.25
C SER A 534 33.07 -7.54 19.64
N GLY A 535 33.93 -7.79 20.63
CA GLY A 535 33.51 -7.78 22.04
C GLY A 535 32.52 -8.89 22.43
N GLY A 536 32.52 -10.03 21.72
CA GLY A 536 31.57 -11.13 21.92
C GLY A 536 30.21 -10.91 21.24
N MET A 537 30.14 -9.94 20.32
CA MET A 537 28.95 -9.67 19.52
C MET A 537 29.27 -9.90 18.04
N GLU A 538 28.31 -10.44 17.30
CA GLU A 538 28.26 -10.43 15.85
C GLU A 538 27.47 -9.20 15.39
N TYR A 539 27.91 -8.63 14.26
CA TYR A 539 27.32 -7.46 13.65
C TYR A 539 27.06 -7.80 12.19
N GLU A 540 25.86 -7.50 11.72
CA GLU A 540 25.43 -7.69 10.34
C GLU A 540 24.77 -6.40 9.85
N TYR A 541 25.13 -5.97 8.65
CA TYR A 541 24.67 -4.72 8.05
C TYR A 541 24.30 -4.95 6.61
N THR A 542 23.16 -4.43 6.19
CA THR A 542 22.78 -4.32 4.79
C THR A 542 22.95 -2.87 4.36
N ILE A 543 23.77 -2.61 3.36
CA ILE A 543 24.18 -1.27 2.94
C ILE A 543 23.84 -1.05 1.48
N ASP A 544 23.12 0.03 1.20
CA ASP A 544 22.81 0.47 -0.16
C ASP A 544 24.11 0.70 -0.94
N GLY A 545 24.33 -0.09 -1.99
CA GLY A 545 25.54 -0.07 -2.80
C GLY A 545 25.72 1.21 -3.61
N ALA A 546 24.67 2.03 -3.74
CA ALA A 546 24.73 3.29 -4.49
C ALA A 546 25.17 4.49 -3.63
N SER A 547 24.67 4.57 -2.41
CA SER A 547 24.76 5.71 -1.51
C SER A 547 25.59 5.46 -0.26
N GLY A 548 25.78 4.18 0.12
CA GLY A 548 26.36 3.79 1.40
C GLY A 548 25.43 4.01 2.59
N ALA A 549 24.13 4.21 2.34
CA ALA A 549 23.13 4.26 3.39
C ALA A 549 22.96 2.87 4.03
N ILE A 550 22.81 2.82 5.35
CA ILE A 550 22.48 1.58 6.06
C ILE A 550 20.99 1.35 5.89
N LEU A 551 20.64 0.24 5.25
CA LEU A 551 19.28 -0.22 5.01
C LEU A 551 18.78 -1.04 6.20
N GLU A 552 19.61 -2.00 6.62
CA GLU A 552 19.32 -2.88 7.75
C GLU A 552 20.57 -3.08 8.62
N TYR A 553 20.35 -3.40 9.90
CA TYR A 553 21.42 -3.67 10.86
C TYR A 553 20.91 -4.56 11.99
N GLU A 554 21.62 -5.67 12.22
CA GLU A 554 21.41 -6.58 13.33
C GLU A 554 22.69 -6.71 14.19
N LYS A 555 22.50 -6.99 15.48
CA LYS A 555 23.59 -7.19 16.43
C LYS A 555 23.19 -8.15 17.54
N ASP A 556 23.87 -9.29 17.55
CA ASP A 556 23.60 -10.39 18.48
C ASP A 556 24.85 -10.91 19.18
N TRP A 557 24.64 -11.72 20.21
CA TRP A 557 25.73 -12.37 20.93
C TRP A 557 26.30 -13.50 20.07
N ASP A 558 27.62 -13.52 19.95
CA ASP A 558 28.39 -14.58 19.27
C ASP A 558 28.38 -15.83 20.18
N ASP A 559 27.64 -16.88 19.77
CA ASP A 559 27.30 -18.08 20.57
C ASP A 559 28.46 -19.08 20.76
#